data_AF-A0A2T4TKW0-F1
#
_entry.id   AF-A0A2T4TKW0-F1
#
_cell.length_a   1.000
_cell.length_b   1.000
_cell.length_c   1.000
_cell.angle_alpha   90.00
_cell.angle_beta   90.00
_cell.angle_gamma   90.00
#
_symmetry.space_group_name_H-M   'P 1'
#
loop_
_entity.id
_entity.type
_entity.pdbx_description
1 polymer ?
#
loop_
_entity_poly.entity_id
_entity_poly.type
_entity_poly.pdbx_seq_one_letter_code
_entity_poly.pdbx_strand_id
1 'polypeptide(L)'
;MMNMFRDLFKPSLQLSNLDVSENKRIIKEALRSLNCTGDWQKDGNDIIVRFDFQSGHFGIFISAQHPQIELSFLYFGEAKMEEINLVRHVCNQFNINSDGPRFAYSVNEETNVIDLHIMTTLLLDQYRAKEILSLAMQNCFAWQNAFIRNFNEVRSDARNIGTADVERTLKDAGRELFLLRELELMTQETASGWRHDETTAATLGQWMVRAFGMADAVFSELTIVTDKVMCLDDSTAIANYNLSDALIADNSFVRQKVMLDLVFFLPSHPTKRRHMMFSLQQADSCESILYYQVVATLLPLNISADISFHSQETEVQSRSVLLAYDLRSAKQFHDEFVYMWKEAKSKMANGEQKQLTDEQLLIANIVNINTAEFIYRGKVLYRQKRYYEAVSYLENAYKRLQLDFHKLKKRERETFFDVSFWVGFCYNALHQYERAHYYLAYCAQSNSIEQIETYVNCLVNMGDFRTFMQIGEQINRYVEIENDYEEGENPIPQSFLNFLQRRKVYMLIKTMQLDEAEDHLHNMLHTPENKEFALSQLAHIQQLREKQKEKEKGRAGENTPKIE
;
A
#
# COMPACT_ATOMS: atom_id res chain seq x y z
N MET A 1 50.89 20.25 -27.22
CA MET A 1 51.99 19.43 -26.68
C MET A 1 52.49 19.92 -25.32
N MET A 2 52.61 21.23 -25.09
CA MET A 2 53.09 21.81 -23.80
C MET A 2 52.11 21.65 -22.61
N ASN A 3 50.80 21.49 -22.85
CA ASN A 3 49.81 21.22 -21.79
C ASN A 3 49.81 19.74 -21.32
N MET A 4 50.07 18.78 -22.22
CA MET A 4 50.13 17.35 -21.86
C MET A 4 51.27 17.01 -20.91
N PHE A 5 52.41 17.71 -21.01
CA PHE A 5 53.54 17.50 -20.09
C PHE A 5 53.31 18.08 -18.68
N ARG A 6 52.39 19.04 -18.52
CA ARG A 6 52.06 19.61 -17.19
C ARG A 6 51.16 18.70 -16.37
N ASP A 7 50.30 17.91 -17.01
CA ASP A 7 49.38 17.00 -16.34
C ASP A 7 50.09 15.79 -15.70
N LEU A 8 51.26 15.40 -16.22
CA LEU A 8 52.10 14.30 -15.71
C LEU A 8 52.83 14.61 -14.39
N PHE A 9 52.93 15.88 -13.98
CA PHE A 9 53.65 16.31 -12.77
C PHE A 9 52.73 16.95 -11.71
N LYS A 10 51.40 16.76 -11.81
CA LYS A 10 50.47 17.22 -10.77
C LYS A 10 50.67 16.36 -9.52
N PRO A 11 51.05 16.94 -8.37
CA PRO A 11 51.16 16.17 -7.12
C PRO A 11 49.80 15.55 -6.78
N SER A 12 49.81 14.33 -6.25
CA SER A 12 48.60 13.65 -5.79
C SER A 12 47.92 14.46 -4.69
N LEU A 13 46.63 14.75 -4.82
CA LEU A 13 45.82 15.44 -3.81
C LEU A 13 45.88 14.64 -2.49
N GLN A 14 46.50 15.20 -1.46
CA GLN A 14 46.48 14.63 -0.11
C GLN A 14 45.38 15.33 0.70
N LEU A 15 44.43 14.55 1.22
CA LEU A 15 43.29 15.06 1.99
C LEU A 15 43.71 15.86 3.24
N SER A 16 44.88 15.54 3.81
CA SER A 16 45.47 16.26 4.95
C SER A 16 45.82 17.72 4.67
N ASN A 17 45.90 18.11 3.40
CA ASN A 17 46.32 19.45 2.99
C ASN A 17 45.12 20.37 2.72
N LEU A 18 43.89 19.84 2.72
CA LEU A 18 42.67 20.59 2.46
C LEU A 18 42.04 21.01 3.79
N ASP A 19 42.54 22.11 4.34
CA ASP A 19 41.93 22.80 5.47
C ASP A 19 41.04 23.97 5.00
N VAL A 20 40.37 24.64 5.95
CA VAL A 20 39.50 25.79 5.65
C VAL A 20 40.23 26.90 4.90
N SER A 21 41.49 27.15 5.22
CA SER A 21 42.29 28.23 4.61
C SER A 21 42.66 27.88 3.17
N GLU A 22 43.06 26.64 2.93
CA GLU A 22 43.43 26.16 1.61
C GLU A 22 42.21 26.04 0.69
N ASN A 23 41.10 25.46 1.17
CA ASN A 23 39.84 25.43 0.43
C ASN A 23 39.37 26.86 0.07
N LYS A 24 39.46 27.80 1.01
CA LYS A 24 39.14 29.21 0.75
C LYS A 24 40.04 29.81 -0.35
N ARG A 25 41.34 29.50 -0.33
CA ARG A 25 42.29 29.98 -1.35
C ARG A 25 41.94 29.42 -2.74
N ILE A 26 41.71 28.12 -2.83
CA ILE A 26 41.34 27.42 -4.06
C ILE A 26 40.04 27.99 -4.64
N ILE A 27 38.99 28.13 -3.81
CA ILE A 27 37.70 28.68 -4.22
C ILE A 27 37.85 30.12 -4.70
N LYS A 28 38.60 30.97 -3.98
CA LYS A 28 38.81 32.36 -4.37
C LYS A 28 39.49 32.49 -5.74
N GLU A 29 40.46 31.63 -6.03
CA GLU A 29 41.14 31.59 -7.34
C GLU A 29 40.21 31.08 -8.45
N ALA A 30 39.41 30.04 -8.17
CA ALA A 30 38.45 29.49 -9.10
C ALA A 30 37.33 30.49 -9.43
N LEU A 31 36.71 31.14 -8.44
CA LEU A 31 35.67 32.14 -8.64
C LEU A 31 36.18 33.35 -9.44
N ARG A 32 37.39 33.84 -9.15
CA ARG A 32 38.02 34.90 -9.94
C ARG A 32 38.21 34.48 -11.39
N SER A 33 38.58 33.22 -11.64
CA SER A 33 38.76 32.66 -12.99
C SER A 33 37.45 32.42 -13.75
N LEU A 34 36.32 32.42 -13.04
CA LEU A 34 34.95 32.33 -13.56
C LEU A 34 34.27 33.70 -13.68
N ASN A 35 34.97 34.79 -13.36
CA ASN A 35 34.44 36.15 -13.27
C ASN A 35 33.29 36.31 -12.26
N CYS A 36 33.32 35.53 -11.18
CA CYS A 36 32.38 35.64 -10.06
C CYS A 36 32.97 36.45 -8.91
N THR A 37 32.17 37.33 -8.33
CA THR A 37 32.46 38.01 -7.05
C THR A 37 31.67 37.35 -5.94
N GLY A 38 32.36 36.87 -4.91
CA GLY A 38 31.73 36.23 -3.75
C GLY A 38 31.68 37.15 -2.54
N ASP A 39 30.54 37.16 -1.85
CA ASP A 39 30.37 37.70 -0.50
C ASP A 39 30.73 36.64 0.52
N TRP A 40 31.76 36.92 1.34
CA TRP A 40 32.35 35.94 2.25
C TRP A 40 31.91 36.22 3.69
N GLN A 41 31.25 35.25 4.29
CA GLN A 41 30.73 35.32 5.66
C GLN A 41 31.39 34.24 6.52
N LYS A 42 31.71 34.59 7.76
CA LYS A 42 32.16 33.62 8.76
C LYS A 42 30.95 33.10 9.53
N ASP A 43 30.89 31.80 9.72
CA ASP A 43 29.87 31.14 10.53
C ASP A 43 30.56 30.24 11.55
N GLY A 44 30.82 30.77 12.74
CA GLY A 44 31.68 30.12 13.73
C GLY A 44 33.09 29.84 13.20
N ASN A 45 33.46 28.56 13.12
CA ASN A 45 34.74 28.09 12.56
C ASN A 45 34.66 27.79 11.05
N ASP A 46 33.46 27.84 10.47
CA ASP A 46 33.18 27.54 9.08
C ASP A 46 33.10 28.83 8.24
N ILE A 47 33.11 28.68 6.93
CA ILE A 47 33.06 29.80 5.98
C ILE A 47 32.00 29.55 4.92
N ILE A 48 31.15 30.56 4.70
CA ILE A 48 30.18 30.58 3.62
C ILE A 48 30.61 31.65 2.62
N VAL A 49 30.56 31.32 1.32
CA VAL A 49 30.64 32.32 0.25
C VAL A 49 29.40 32.26 -0.61
N ARG A 50 28.75 33.40 -0.81
CA ARG A 50 27.59 33.54 -1.71
C ARG A 50 28.01 34.30 -2.96
N PHE A 51 27.60 33.83 -4.13
CA PHE A 51 28.00 34.44 -5.40
C PHE A 51 26.98 34.12 -6.48
N ASP A 52 26.98 34.96 -7.52
CA ASP A 52 26.15 34.74 -8.69
C ASP A 52 26.98 34.09 -9.80
N PHE A 53 26.39 33.08 -10.43
CA PHE A 53 26.92 32.47 -11.64
C PHE A 53 25.80 32.35 -12.66
N GLN A 54 25.93 33.09 -13.77
CA GLN A 54 24.86 33.25 -14.76
C GLN A 54 23.58 33.79 -14.10
N SER A 55 22.46 33.08 -14.21
CA SER A 55 21.18 33.44 -13.59
C SER A 55 20.94 32.74 -12.24
N GLY A 56 21.93 32.02 -11.69
CA GLY A 56 21.79 31.26 -10.45
C GLY A 56 22.51 31.90 -9.26
N HIS A 57 21.87 31.83 -8.09
CA HIS A 57 22.43 32.24 -6.80
C HIS A 57 23.04 31.04 -6.09
N PHE A 58 24.37 31.00 -6.01
CA PHE A 58 25.10 29.89 -5.44
C PHE A 58 25.72 30.23 -4.08
N GLY A 59 25.79 29.22 -3.22
CA GLY A 59 26.55 29.23 -1.98
C GLY A 59 27.62 28.14 -2.00
N ILE A 60 28.78 28.40 -1.38
CA ILE A 60 29.71 27.33 -1.01
C ILE A 60 29.93 27.39 0.50
N PHE A 61 29.66 26.28 1.17
CA PHE A 61 29.97 26.06 2.57
C PHE A 61 31.27 25.27 2.69
N ILE A 62 32.21 25.82 3.48
CA ILE A 62 33.51 25.22 3.79
C ILE A 62 33.49 24.84 5.27
N SER A 63 33.49 23.54 5.55
CA SER A 63 33.52 23.02 6.91
C SER A 63 34.96 22.94 7.46
N ALA A 64 35.12 23.21 8.75
CA ALA A 64 36.35 22.94 9.50
C ALA A 64 36.54 21.46 9.84
N GLN A 65 35.49 20.65 9.74
CA GLN A 65 35.50 19.24 10.17
C GLN A 65 35.86 18.28 9.02
N HIS A 66 35.61 18.70 7.78
CA HIS A 66 35.73 17.85 6.60
C HIS A 66 36.43 18.58 5.45
N PRO A 67 37.26 17.87 4.64
CA PRO A 67 37.99 18.48 3.53
C PRO A 67 37.09 18.79 2.33
N GLN A 68 35.91 18.16 2.22
CA GLN A 68 34.94 18.46 1.18
C GLN A 68 34.24 19.81 1.42
N ILE A 69 33.82 20.45 0.33
CA ILE A 69 32.98 21.64 0.34
C ILE A 69 31.59 21.29 -0.15
N GLU A 70 30.57 22.01 0.30
CA GLU A 70 29.20 21.86 -0.18
C GLU A 70 28.83 23.05 -1.05
N LEU A 71 28.61 22.79 -2.34
CA LEU A 71 28.04 23.75 -3.29
C LEU A 71 26.52 23.68 -3.20
N SER A 72 25.87 24.80 -2.90
CA SER A 72 24.43 24.93 -2.86
C SER A 72 23.92 25.84 -3.99
N PHE A 73 22.88 25.40 -4.68
CA PHE A 73 22.03 26.24 -5.53
C PHE A 73 20.72 26.44 -4.80
N LEU A 74 20.62 27.58 -4.11
CA LEU A 74 19.50 27.86 -3.22
C LEU A 74 18.38 28.57 -3.99
N TYR A 75 17.13 28.33 -3.59
CA TYR A 75 15.96 29.03 -4.13
C TYR A 75 15.83 28.85 -5.65
N PHE A 76 16.14 27.65 -6.16
CA PHE A 76 16.05 27.38 -7.60
C PHE A 76 14.59 27.27 -8.08
N GLY A 77 13.66 27.09 -7.16
CA GLY A 77 12.24 27.01 -7.43
C GLY A 77 11.44 27.18 -6.15
N GLU A 78 10.16 27.48 -6.32
CA GLU A 78 9.20 27.71 -5.25
C GLU A 78 7.96 26.86 -5.49
N ALA A 79 7.33 26.41 -4.41
CA ALA A 79 6.04 25.72 -4.44
C ALA A 79 5.12 26.28 -3.35
N LYS A 80 3.81 26.09 -3.52
CA LYS A 80 2.84 26.53 -2.51
C LYS A 80 2.85 25.59 -1.32
N MET A 81 2.48 26.09 -0.15
CA MET A 81 2.39 25.27 1.07
C MET A 81 1.43 24.07 0.93
N GLU A 82 0.35 24.21 0.17
CA GLU A 82 -0.60 23.11 -0.15
C GLU A 82 0.05 21.94 -0.92
N GLU A 83 1.19 22.18 -1.58
CA GLU A 83 1.91 21.21 -2.41
C GLU A 83 3.06 20.51 -1.64
N ILE A 84 3.17 20.70 -0.32
CA ILE A 84 4.31 20.20 0.49
C ILE A 84 4.54 18.69 0.36
N ASN A 85 3.47 17.89 0.26
CA ASN A 85 3.58 16.45 0.11
C ASN A 85 4.11 16.06 -1.28
N LEU A 86 3.75 16.82 -2.33
CA LEU A 86 4.29 16.63 -3.67
C LEU A 86 5.77 16.99 -3.71
N VAL A 87 6.18 18.08 -3.05
CA VAL A 87 7.59 18.47 -2.94
C VAL A 87 8.38 17.37 -2.24
N ARG A 88 7.90 16.87 -1.10
CA ARG A 88 8.53 15.76 -0.37
C ARG A 88 8.70 14.52 -1.25
N HIS A 89 7.63 14.14 -1.96
CA HIS A 89 7.64 12.98 -2.84
C HIS A 89 8.71 13.10 -3.94
N VAL A 90 8.75 14.23 -4.66
CA VAL A 90 9.72 14.43 -5.75
C VAL A 90 11.15 14.54 -5.22
N CYS A 91 11.38 15.24 -4.10
CA CYS A 91 12.70 15.29 -3.46
C CYS A 91 13.18 13.87 -3.09
N ASN A 92 12.33 13.04 -2.48
CA ASN A 92 12.67 11.67 -2.14
C ASN A 92 12.98 10.83 -3.39
N GLN A 93 12.17 10.94 -4.45
CA GLN A 93 12.42 10.22 -5.70
C GLN A 93 13.80 10.56 -6.29
N PHE A 94 14.16 11.84 -6.38
CA PHE A 94 15.47 12.23 -6.93
C PHE A 94 16.63 11.78 -6.04
N ASN A 95 16.47 11.86 -4.72
CA ASN A 95 17.49 11.45 -3.76
C ASN A 95 17.68 9.93 -3.69
N ILE A 96 16.67 9.12 -4.03
CA ILE A 96 16.76 7.65 -4.08
C ILE A 96 17.30 7.18 -5.43
N ASN A 97 16.85 7.79 -6.53
CA ASN A 97 17.11 7.28 -7.88
C ASN A 97 18.41 7.80 -8.50
N SER A 98 19.17 8.65 -7.80
CA SER A 98 20.42 9.20 -8.32
C SER A 98 21.51 9.29 -7.27
N ASP A 99 22.74 8.97 -7.66
CA ASP A 99 23.97 9.33 -6.93
C ASP A 99 24.35 10.81 -7.18
N GLY A 100 23.39 11.62 -7.61
CA GLY A 100 23.55 13.00 -8.04
C GLY A 100 23.56 13.99 -6.86
N PRO A 101 23.15 15.24 -7.09
CA PRO A 101 23.05 16.21 -6.02
C PRO A 101 21.85 15.88 -5.12
N ARG A 102 21.93 16.32 -3.86
CA ARG A 102 20.84 16.21 -2.91
C ARG A 102 19.83 17.33 -3.15
N PHE A 103 18.56 16.98 -3.21
CA PHE A 103 17.45 17.91 -3.25
C PHE A 103 16.87 18.09 -1.86
N ALA A 104 16.69 19.33 -1.45
CA ALA A 104 16.15 19.71 -0.16
C ALA A 104 15.12 20.83 -0.33
N TYR A 105 14.25 21.00 0.66
CA TYR A 105 13.30 22.11 0.71
C TYR A 105 13.34 22.79 2.08
N SER A 106 12.99 24.06 2.12
CA SER A 106 12.76 24.81 3.35
C SER A 106 11.41 25.53 3.28
N VAL A 107 10.83 25.85 4.44
CA VAL A 107 9.55 26.59 4.51
C VAL A 107 9.90 28.01 4.90
N ASN A 108 9.55 28.97 4.06
CA ASN A 108 9.66 30.37 4.37
C ASN A 108 8.41 30.81 5.15
N GLU A 109 8.55 31.00 6.46
CA GLU A 109 7.43 31.36 7.33
C GLU A 109 6.85 32.75 7.02
N GLU A 110 7.65 33.67 6.47
CA GLU A 110 7.19 35.04 6.17
C GLU A 110 6.31 35.08 4.92
N THR A 111 6.70 34.36 3.87
CA THR A 111 5.99 34.35 2.58
C THR A 111 5.04 33.16 2.42
N ASN A 112 5.09 32.19 3.34
CA ASN A 112 4.32 30.94 3.33
C ASN A 112 4.48 30.14 2.03
N VAL A 113 5.70 30.12 1.50
CA VAL A 113 6.11 29.33 0.33
C VAL A 113 7.17 28.31 0.70
N ILE A 114 7.28 27.28 -0.13
CA ILE A 114 8.29 26.24 0.02
C ILE A 114 9.41 26.56 -0.96
N ASP A 115 10.61 26.78 -0.42
CA ASP A 115 11.81 27.05 -1.20
C ASP A 115 12.53 25.74 -1.50
N LEU A 116 13.00 25.58 -2.74
CA LEU A 116 13.71 24.39 -3.20
C LEU A 116 15.21 24.67 -3.34
N HIS A 117 16.02 23.70 -2.94
CA HIS A 117 17.48 23.80 -2.89
C HIS A 117 18.15 22.55 -3.48
N ILE A 118 19.27 22.74 -4.17
CA ILE A 118 20.16 21.66 -4.63
C ILE A 118 21.47 21.79 -3.87
N MET A 119 21.97 20.67 -3.32
CA MET A 119 23.22 20.61 -2.57
C MET A 119 24.14 19.55 -3.17
N THR A 120 25.38 19.91 -3.46
CA THR A 120 26.38 19.02 -4.06
C THR A 120 27.66 19.06 -3.25
N THR A 121 28.07 17.91 -2.71
CA THR A 121 29.37 17.78 -2.05
C THR A 121 30.47 17.62 -3.09
N LEU A 122 31.52 18.45 -3.01
CA LEU A 122 32.63 18.47 -3.94
C LEU A 122 33.96 18.36 -3.21
N LEU A 123 34.91 17.67 -3.83
CA LEU A 123 36.31 17.71 -3.42
C LEU A 123 37.09 18.52 -4.44
N LEU A 124 37.63 19.67 -4.01
CA LEU A 124 38.34 20.57 -4.91
C LEU A 124 39.83 20.29 -4.92
N ASP A 125 40.40 20.33 -6.12
CA ASP A 125 41.83 20.26 -6.39
C ASP A 125 42.26 21.59 -7.01
N GLN A 126 43.39 22.15 -6.58
CA GLN A 126 43.83 23.49 -7.00
C GLN A 126 43.87 23.63 -8.53
N TYR A 127 44.28 22.58 -9.25
CA TYR A 127 44.44 22.64 -10.70
C TYR A 127 43.14 22.44 -11.48
N ARG A 128 42.11 21.84 -10.87
CA ARG A 128 40.84 21.49 -11.51
C ARG A 128 39.62 22.20 -10.94
N ALA A 129 39.78 22.99 -9.87
CA ALA A 129 38.67 23.62 -9.14
C ALA A 129 37.76 24.44 -10.06
N LYS A 130 38.31 25.18 -11.03
CA LYS A 130 37.52 25.92 -12.01
C LYS A 130 36.60 25.02 -12.83
N GLU A 131 37.14 23.91 -13.34
CA GLU A 131 36.39 22.96 -14.17
C GLU A 131 35.34 22.22 -13.34
N ILE A 132 35.72 21.76 -12.14
CA ILE A 132 34.82 21.06 -11.21
C ILE A 132 33.65 21.96 -10.82
N LEU A 133 33.91 23.19 -10.38
CA LEU A 133 32.85 24.13 -9.98
C LEU A 133 31.96 24.51 -11.16
N SER A 134 32.55 24.84 -12.32
CA SER A 134 31.76 25.20 -13.51
C SER A 134 30.86 24.05 -13.95
N LEU A 135 31.37 22.81 -13.97
CA LEU A 135 30.59 21.64 -14.35
C LEU A 135 29.48 21.36 -13.34
N ALA A 136 29.77 21.43 -12.04
CA ALA A 136 28.78 21.22 -10.99
C ALA A 136 27.65 22.26 -11.07
N MET A 137 27.98 23.55 -11.24
CA MET A 137 26.96 24.61 -11.40
C MET A 137 26.14 24.45 -12.69
N GLN A 138 26.76 24.07 -13.80
CA GLN A 138 26.03 23.76 -15.05
C GLN A 138 25.08 22.57 -14.87
N ASN A 139 25.52 21.52 -14.18
CA ASN A 139 24.69 20.37 -13.86
C ASN A 139 23.51 20.76 -12.96
N CYS A 140 23.69 21.68 -12.01
CA CYS A 140 22.59 22.17 -11.17
C CYS A 140 21.42 22.73 -12.00
N PHE A 141 21.68 23.44 -13.11
CA PHE A 141 20.61 23.91 -13.99
C PHE A 141 19.91 22.77 -14.75
N ALA A 142 20.66 21.74 -15.17
CA ALA A 142 20.06 20.55 -15.78
C ALA A 142 19.17 19.80 -14.78
N TRP A 143 19.62 19.67 -13.54
CA TRP A 143 18.88 19.08 -12.44
C TRP A 143 17.64 19.89 -12.06
N GLN A 144 17.72 21.21 -11.99
CA GLN A 144 16.57 22.10 -11.82
C GLN A 144 15.51 21.84 -12.89
N ASN A 145 15.89 21.78 -14.17
CA ASN A 145 14.94 21.54 -15.26
C ASN A 145 14.29 20.15 -15.18
N ALA A 146 15.07 19.12 -14.82
CA ALA A 146 14.53 17.77 -14.63
C ALA A 146 13.56 17.72 -13.44
N PHE A 147 13.90 18.38 -12.33
CA PHE A 147 13.07 18.46 -11.15
C PHE A 147 11.75 19.19 -11.44
N ILE A 148 11.81 20.37 -12.06
CA ILE A 148 10.61 21.17 -12.39
C ILE A 148 9.69 20.39 -13.34
N ARG A 149 10.24 19.66 -14.31
CA ARG A 149 9.43 18.82 -15.21
C ARG A 149 8.70 17.73 -14.45
N ASN A 150 9.42 16.93 -13.64
CA ASN A 150 8.82 15.84 -12.86
C ASN A 150 7.81 16.38 -11.83
N PHE A 151 8.14 17.49 -11.15
CA PHE A 151 7.22 18.14 -10.22
C PHE A 151 5.91 18.58 -10.90
N ASN A 152 5.98 19.11 -12.12
CA ASN A 152 4.79 19.46 -12.89
C ASN A 152 3.98 18.24 -13.34
N GLU A 153 4.63 17.14 -13.69
CA GLU A 153 3.96 15.85 -14.03
C GLU A 153 3.22 15.31 -12.80
N VAL A 154 3.91 15.15 -11.67
CA VAL A 154 3.32 14.69 -10.40
C VAL A 154 2.20 15.61 -9.93
N ARG A 155 2.34 16.93 -10.13
CA ARG A 155 1.27 17.89 -9.80
C ARG A 155 0.04 17.73 -10.70
N SER A 156 0.24 17.44 -11.99
CA SER A 156 -0.86 17.15 -12.92
C SER A 156 -1.59 15.87 -12.49
N ASP A 157 -0.85 14.83 -12.13
CA ASP A 157 -1.41 13.56 -11.68
C ASP A 157 -2.18 13.73 -10.36
N ALA A 158 -1.61 14.45 -9.39
CA ALA A 158 -2.27 14.79 -8.13
C ALA A 158 -3.62 15.50 -8.33
N ARG A 159 -3.70 16.42 -9.31
CA ARG A 159 -4.95 17.11 -9.68
C ARG A 159 -5.97 16.15 -10.29
N ASN A 160 -5.52 15.22 -11.14
CA ASN A 160 -6.39 14.22 -11.75
C ASN A 160 -6.95 13.23 -10.70
N ILE A 161 -6.15 12.86 -9.71
CA ILE A 161 -6.53 11.94 -8.63
C ILE A 161 -7.33 12.65 -7.52
N GLY A 162 -7.19 13.98 -7.39
CA GLY A 162 -7.88 14.78 -6.38
C GLY A 162 -7.21 14.73 -4.99
N THR A 163 -5.91 14.43 -4.92
CA THR A 163 -5.16 14.32 -3.66
C THR A 163 -3.73 14.85 -3.82
N ALA A 164 -3.23 15.55 -2.80
CA ALA A 164 -1.84 16.00 -2.73
C ALA A 164 -0.90 14.93 -2.12
N ASP A 165 -1.45 13.86 -1.55
CA ASP A 165 -0.68 12.74 -0.97
C ASP A 165 -0.76 11.51 -1.89
N VAL A 166 -0.09 11.63 -3.05
CA VAL A 166 -0.08 10.60 -4.10
C VAL A 166 0.49 9.28 -3.58
N GLU A 167 1.50 9.32 -2.70
CA GLU A 167 2.13 8.13 -2.14
C GLU A 167 1.14 7.33 -1.27
N ARG A 168 0.43 8.00 -0.36
CA ARG A 168 -0.60 7.36 0.46
C ARG A 168 -1.74 6.84 -0.40
N THR A 169 -2.23 7.63 -1.35
CA THR A 169 -3.34 7.22 -2.22
C THR A 169 -2.98 6.03 -3.09
N LEU A 170 -1.78 5.97 -3.66
CA LEU A 170 -1.31 4.79 -4.41
C LEU A 170 -1.23 3.55 -3.52
N LYS A 171 -0.75 3.69 -2.28
CA LYS A 171 -0.69 2.61 -1.30
C LYS A 171 -2.08 2.13 -0.87
N ASP A 172 -3.02 3.05 -0.69
CA ASP A 172 -4.40 2.76 -0.35
C ASP A 172 -5.15 2.12 -1.53
N ALA A 173 -4.89 2.55 -2.78
CA ALA A 173 -5.43 1.94 -4.00
C ALA A 173 -4.88 0.53 -4.22
N GLY A 174 -3.58 0.30 -4.01
CA GLY A 174 -2.99 -1.04 -4.04
C GLY A 174 -3.60 -1.97 -3.00
N ARG A 175 -3.94 -1.44 -1.81
CA ARG A 175 -4.69 -2.19 -0.78
C ARG A 175 -6.11 -2.52 -1.24
N GLU A 176 -6.84 -1.56 -1.81
CA GLU A 176 -8.20 -1.80 -2.30
C GLU A 176 -8.20 -2.87 -3.40
N LEU A 177 -7.23 -2.80 -4.33
CA LEU A 177 -7.07 -3.81 -5.37
C LEU A 177 -6.79 -5.19 -4.79
N PHE A 178 -5.89 -5.30 -3.81
CA PHE A 178 -5.64 -6.54 -3.08
C PHE A 178 -6.94 -7.11 -2.47
N LEU A 179 -7.72 -6.29 -1.76
CA LEU A 179 -8.98 -6.74 -1.15
C LEU A 179 -10.01 -7.18 -2.19
N LEU A 180 -10.07 -6.49 -3.33
CA LEU A 180 -10.92 -6.87 -4.46
C LEU A 180 -10.50 -8.22 -5.05
N ARG A 181 -9.19 -8.49 -5.17
CA ARG A 181 -8.67 -9.78 -5.63
C ARG A 181 -8.99 -10.92 -4.67
N GLU A 182 -8.87 -10.69 -3.37
CA GLU A 182 -9.29 -11.68 -2.38
C GLU A 182 -10.79 -11.93 -2.44
N LEU A 183 -11.61 -10.88 -2.62
CA LEU A 183 -13.05 -11.04 -2.80
C LEU A 183 -13.39 -11.80 -4.09
N GLU A 184 -12.69 -11.54 -5.19
CA GLU A 184 -12.83 -12.28 -6.45
C GLU A 184 -12.51 -13.78 -6.25
N LEU A 185 -11.38 -14.09 -5.60
CA LEU A 185 -11.01 -15.47 -5.24
C LEU A 185 -12.06 -16.18 -4.36
N MET A 186 -12.77 -15.43 -3.50
CA MET A 186 -13.82 -15.97 -2.63
C MET A 186 -15.12 -16.27 -3.37
N THR A 187 -15.48 -15.41 -4.32
CA THR A 187 -16.81 -15.37 -4.95
C THR A 187 -16.85 -16.05 -6.31
N GLN A 188 -15.70 -16.40 -6.88
CA GLN A 188 -15.62 -17.08 -8.17
C GLN A 188 -16.32 -18.45 -8.13
N GLU A 189 -17.40 -18.58 -8.92
CA GLU A 189 -18.22 -19.79 -9.00
C GLU A 189 -17.50 -20.96 -9.67
N THR A 190 -16.57 -20.66 -10.59
CA THR A 190 -15.91 -21.66 -11.44
C THR A 190 -15.01 -22.62 -10.65
N ALA A 191 -14.52 -22.19 -9.48
CA ALA A 191 -14.09 -23.06 -8.38
C ALA A 191 -13.53 -22.27 -7.19
N SER A 192 -13.93 -22.66 -5.98
CA SER A 192 -13.45 -22.06 -4.74
C SER A 192 -11.99 -22.42 -4.43
N GLY A 193 -11.21 -21.44 -3.95
CA GLY A 193 -9.92 -21.69 -3.31
C GLY A 193 -8.77 -22.12 -4.23
N TRP A 194 -8.65 -21.52 -5.42
CA TRP A 194 -7.47 -21.72 -6.30
C TRP A 194 -6.24 -20.98 -5.79
N ARG A 195 -5.72 -21.48 -4.67
CA ARG A 195 -4.55 -20.97 -3.99
C ARG A 195 -3.54 -22.10 -3.84
N HIS A 196 -2.29 -21.82 -4.18
CA HIS A 196 -1.27 -22.85 -4.34
C HIS A 196 0.12 -22.24 -4.04
N ASP A 197 1.13 -23.08 -3.84
CA ASP A 197 2.49 -22.67 -3.43
C ASP A 197 3.54 -23.60 -4.05
N GLU A 198 4.81 -23.52 -3.63
CA GLU A 198 5.87 -24.41 -4.12
C GLU A 198 5.60 -25.91 -3.85
N THR A 199 4.78 -26.23 -2.84
CA THR A 199 4.48 -27.59 -2.37
C THR A 199 3.13 -28.10 -2.83
N THR A 200 2.20 -27.20 -3.11
CA THR A 200 0.83 -27.47 -3.54
C THR A 200 0.67 -26.91 -4.94
N ALA A 201 0.50 -27.77 -5.95
CA ALA A 201 0.42 -27.33 -7.34
C ALA A 201 -1.03 -27.09 -7.81
N ALA A 202 -1.23 -26.04 -8.62
CA ALA A 202 -2.44 -25.81 -9.41
C ALA A 202 -2.30 -26.50 -10.78
N THR A 203 -2.71 -27.77 -10.88
CA THR A 203 -2.42 -28.58 -12.07
C THR A 203 -3.46 -28.44 -13.18
N LEU A 204 -3.05 -28.70 -14.42
CA LEU A 204 -3.94 -28.74 -15.59
C LEU A 204 -5.07 -29.76 -15.42
N GLY A 205 -4.78 -30.94 -14.86
CA GLY A 205 -5.78 -31.96 -14.57
C GLY A 205 -6.85 -31.49 -13.58
N GLN A 206 -6.44 -30.83 -12.48
CA GLN A 206 -7.37 -30.23 -11.53
C GLN A 206 -8.26 -29.18 -12.20
N TRP A 207 -7.70 -28.42 -13.15
CA TRP A 207 -8.44 -27.39 -13.87
C TRP A 207 -9.55 -27.98 -14.74
N MET A 208 -9.21 -29.01 -15.52
CA MET A 208 -10.17 -29.72 -16.38
C MET A 208 -11.35 -30.25 -15.57
N VAL A 209 -11.08 -30.82 -14.39
CA VAL A 209 -12.13 -31.33 -13.50
C VAL A 209 -12.97 -30.19 -12.91
N ARG A 210 -12.34 -29.18 -12.31
CA ARG A 210 -13.06 -28.17 -11.52
C ARG A 210 -13.78 -27.12 -12.39
N ALA A 211 -13.14 -26.62 -13.45
CA ALA A 211 -13.68 -25.54 -14.26
C ALA A 211 -14.62 -26.03 -15.38
N PHE A 212 -14.41 -27.24 -15.88
CA PHE A 212 -15.16 -27.82 -17.01
C PHE A 212 -15.88 -29.13 -16.68
N GLY A 213 -15.70 -29.70 -15.48
CA GLY A 213 -16.36 -30.97 -15.10
C GLY A 213 -15.81 -32.20 -15.81
N MET A 214 -14.60 -32.13 -16.40
CA MET A 214 -14.03 -33.18 -17.25
C MET A 214 -13.04 -34.05 -16.47
N ALA A 215 -13.55 -34.95 -15.61
CA ALA A 215 -12.72 -35.84 -14.79
C ALA A 215 -12.02 -36.95 -15.59
N ASP A 216 -12.65 -37.45 -16.65
CA ASP A 216 -12.16 -38.62 -17.40
C ASP A 216 -11.44 -38.24 -18.71
N ALA A 217 -10.99 -36.99 -18.85
CA ALA A 217 -10.26 -36.55 -20.04
C ALA A 217 -8.92 -37.28 -20.17
N VAL A 218 -8.64 -37.80 -21.36
CA VAL A 218 -7.36 -38.47 -21.68
C VAL A 218 -6.48 -37.48 -22.44
N PHE A 219 -5.40 -37.03 -21.82
CA PHE A 219 -4.51 -36.03 -22.41
C PHE A 219 -3.57 -36.67 -23.43
N SER A 220 -3.40 -35.99 -24.57
CA SER A 220 -2.58 -36.48 -25.68
C SER A 220 -1.37 -35.61 -25.94
N GLU A 221 -1.54 -34.29 -25.93
CA GLU A 221 -0.48 -33.35 -26.26
C GLU A 221 -0.75 -32.02 -25.56
N LEU A 222 0.29 -31.42 -24.98
CA LEU A 222 0.26 -30.05 -24.48
C LEU A 222 1.40 -29.28 -25.12
N THR A 223 1.06 -28.25 -25.90
CA THR A 223 2.03 -27.28 -26.41
C THR A 223 2.04 -26.06 -25.51
N ILE A 224 3.21 -25.71 -24.98
CA ILE A 224 3.45 -24.57 -24.10
C ILE A 224 4.20 -23.52 -24.92
N VAL A 225 3.60 -22.35 -25.09
CA VAL A 225 4.15 -21.25 -25.88
C VAL A 225 4.54 -20.10 -24.96
N THR A 226 5.84 -19.86 -24.87
CA THR A 226 6.48 -18.72 -24.20
C THR A 226 7.33 -17.94 -25.21
N ASP A 227 8.51 -17.47 -24.81
CA ASP A 227 9.64 -17.12 -25.69
C ASP A 227 10.16 -18.31 -26.52
N LYS A 228 9.79 -19.54 -26.13
CA LYS A 228 10.10 -20.79 -26.82
C LYS A 228 8.84 -21.66 -26.89
N VAL A 229 8.86 -22.66 -27.74
CA VAL A 229 7.79 -23.67 -27.82
C VAL A 229 8.30 -24.96 -27.20
N MET A 230 7.55 -25.51 -26.25
CA MET A 230 7.79 -26.80 -25.62
C MET A 230 6.56 -27.68 -25.79
N CYS A 231 6.74 -29.00 -25.95
CA CYS A 231 5.66 -29.95 -26.11
C CYS A 231 5.79 -31.07 -25.09
N LEU A 232 4.69 -31.46 -24.47
CA LEU A 232 4.56 -32.65 -23.64
C LEU A 232 3.59 -33.61 -24.32
N ASP A 233 3.94 -34.90 -24.36
CA ASP A 233 3.16 -35.98 -24.97
C ASP A 233 2.78 -37.11 -23.98
N ASP A 234 3.34 -37.09 -22.77
CA ASP A 234 2.95 -38.01 -21.70
C ASP A 234 1.69 -37.51 -20.96
N SER A 235 0.65 -38.33 -20.96
CA SER A 235 -0.64 -37.97 -20.35
C SER A 235 -0.54 -37.64 -18.84
N THR A 236 0.40 -38.26 -18.11
CA THR A 236 0.56 -38.04 -16.67
C THR A 236 1.31 -36.73 -16.39
N ALA A 237 2.35 -36.44 -17.18
CA ALA A 237 3.07 -35.17 -17.15
C ALA A 237 2.13 -34.01 -17.51
N ILE A 238 1.28 -34.16 -18.54
CA ILE A 238 0.29 -33.15 -18.92
C ILE A 238 -0.72 -32.93 -17.79
N ALA A 239 -1.25 -33.99 -17.18
CA ALA A 239 -2.20 -33.88 -16.06
C ALA A 239 -1.62 -33.14 -14.85
N ASN A 240 -0.33 -33.38 -14.57
CA ASN A 240 0.39 -32.81 -13.43
C ASN A 240 1.10 -31.49 -13.75
N TYR A 241 1.02 -31.00 -14.99
CA TYR A 241 1.60 -29.72 -15.36
C TYR A 241 1.03 -28.62 -14.49
N ASN A 242 1.88 -27.93 -13.73
CA ASN A 242 1.47 -26.82 -12.89
C ASN A 242 1.36 -25.56 -13.75
N LEU A 243 0.18 -24.94 -13.71
CA LEU A 243 -0.15 -23.78 -14.52
C LEU A 243 0.85 -22.62 -14.30
N SER A 244 1.39 -22.49 -13.10
CA SER A 244 2.33 -21.41 -12.76
C SER A 244 3.75 -21.57 -13.31
N ASP A 245 4.22 -22.77 -13.64
CA ASP A 245 5.65 -23.06 -13.89
C ASP A 245 6.25 -22.23 -15.03
N ALA A 246 5.46 -21.93 -16.06
CA ALA A 246 5.93 -21.12 -17.19
C ALA A 246 5.88 -19.61 -16.91
N LEU A 247 5.11 -19.17 -15.91
CA LEU A 247 4.87 -17.77 -15.60
C LEU A 247 5.72 -17.28 -14.41
N ILE A 248 5.98 -18.16 -13.43
CA ILE A 248 6.63 -17.87 -12.15
C ILE A 248 7.87 -18.73 -12.01
N ALA A 249 9.01 -18.10 -11.67
CA ALA A 249 10.22 -18.78 -11.25
C ALA A 249 10.93 -17.96 -10.16
N ASP A 250 11.64 -18.65 -9.26
CA ASP A 250 12.34 -18.02 -8.12
C ASP A 250 11.46 -17.01 -7.34
N ASN A 251 10.20 -17.39 -7.06
CA ASN A 251 9.23 -16.57 -6.33
C ASN A 251 8.92 -15.21 -7.00
N SER A 252 9.09 -15.11 -8.33
CA SER A 252 8.83 -13.89 -9.09
C SER A 252 8.18 -14.19 -10.44
N PHE A 253 7.44 -13.21 -10.98
CA PHE A 253 6.97 -13.30 -12.37
C PHE A 253 8.15 -13.14 -13.33
N VAL A 254 8.44 -14.19 -14.09
CA VAL A 254 9.47 -14.17 -15.14
C VAL A 254 8.88 -13.88 -16.52
N ARG A 255 7.56 -13.96 -16.66
CA ARG A 255 6.82 -13.68 -17.91
C ARG A 255 5.49 -13.01 -17.61
N GLN A 256 5.03 -12.18 -18.54
CA GLN A 256 3.72 -11.53 -18.43
C GLN A 256 2.57 -12.42 -18.93
N LYS A 257 2.85 -13.29 -19.90
CA LYS A 257 1.84 -14.14 -20.53
C LYS A 257 2.42 -15.46 -21.01
N VAL A 258 1.62 -16.51 -20.91
CA VAL A 258 1.88 -17.85 -21.46
C VAL A 258 0.63 -18.35 -22.17
N MET A 259 0.80 -19.03 -23.30
CA MET A 259 -0.30 -19.73 -23.97
C MET A 259 -0.07 -21.23 -23.89
N LEU A 260 -1.12 -22.00 -23.59
CA LEU A 260 -1.09 -23.46 -23.70
C LEU A 260 -2.13 -23.90 -24.74
N ASP A 261 -1.77 -24.87 -25.58
CA ASP A 261 -2.69 -25.56 -26.47
C ASP A 261 -2.73 -27.04 -26.05
N LEU A 262 -3.90 -27.48 -25.58
CA LEU A 262 -4.13 -28.82 -25.07
C LEU A 262 -4.96 -29.62 -26.06
N VAL A 263 -4.45 -30.78 -26.43
CA VAL A 263 -5.15 -31.82 -27.18
C VAL A 263 -5.50 -32.98 -26.25
N PHE A 264 -6.78 -33.35 -26.23
CA PHE A 264 -7.28 -34.43 -25.39
C PHE A 264 -8.43 -35.20 -26.06
N PHE A 265 -8.79 -36.33 -25.46
CA PHE A 265 -9.92 -37.16 -25.85
C PHE A 265 -10.90 -37.31 -24.69
N LEU A 266 -12.18 -37.47 -25.00
CA LEU A 266 -13.19 -37.86 -24.02
C LEU A 266 -13.53 -39.34 -24.20
N PRO A 267 -13.77 -40.11 -23.12
CA PRO A 267 -14.11 -41.52 -23.22
C PRO A 267 -15.40 -41.78 -24.03
N SER A 268 -16.33 -40.83 -24.02
CA SER A 268 -17.54 -40.87 -24.86
C SER A 268 -17.25 -40.81 -26.36
N HIS A 269 -16.13 -40.19 -26.74
CA HIS A 269 -15.71 -39.96 -28.13
C HIS A 269 -14.20 -40.24 -28.28
N PRO A 270 -13.74 -41.50 -28.12
CA PRO A 270 -12.33 -41.84 -27.94
C PRO A 270 -11.47 -41.59 -29.19
N THR A 271 -12.09 -41.37 -30.35
CA THR A 271 -11.40 -41.12 -31.63
C THR A 271 -11.42 -39.64 -32.03
N LYS A 272 -12.16 -38.78 -31.33
CA LYS A 272 -12.32 -37.36 -31.68
C LYS A 272 -11.38 -36.51 -30.82
N ARG A 273 -10.45 -35.82 -31.49
CA ARG A 273 -9.54 -34.86 -30.83
C ARG A 273 -10.32 -33.63 -30.40
N ARG A 274 -10.18 -33.25 -29.14
CA ARG A 274 -10.65 -31.99 -28.57
C ARG A 274 -9.46 -31.06 -28.37
N HIS A 275 -9.69 -29.77 -28.62
CA HIS A 275 -8.70 -28.73 -28.47
C HIS A 275 -9.17 -27.72 -27.43
N MET A 276 -8.29 -27.38 -26.50
CA MET A 276 -8.53 -26.33 -25.51
C MET A 276 -7.33 -25.40 -25.45
N MET A 277 -7.59 -24.11 -25.58
CA MET A 277 -6.56 -23.08 -25.46
C MET A 277 -6.60 -22.46 -24.07
N PHE A 278 -5.45 -22.28 -23.45
CA PHE A 278 -5.26 -21.58 -22.19
C PHE A 278 -4.44 -20.31 -22.43
N SER A 279 -4.87 -19.21 -21.85
CA SER A 279 -4.12 -17.97 -21.74
C SER A 279 -3.88 -17.69 -20.26
N LEU A 280 -2.63 -17.81 -19.82
CA LEU A 280 -2.20 -17.43 -18.48
C LEU A 280 -1.57 -16.04 -18.53
N GLN A 281 -2.01 -15.14 -17.66
CA GLN A 281 -1.54 -13.76 -17.64
C GLN A 281 -1.27 -13.32 -16.21
N GLN A 282 -0.13 -12.65 -16.00
CA GLN A 282 0.10 -11.94 -14.76
C GLN A 282 -1.03 -10.95 -14.52
N ALA A 283 -1.56 -10.92 -13.30
CA ALA A 283 -2.60 -9.99 -12.90
C ALA A 283 -2.05 -8.93 -11.95
N ASP A 284 -1.47 -9.35 -10.82
CA ASP A 284 -0.95 -8.44 -9.79
C ASP A 284 0.04 -9.16 -8.86
N SER A 285 0.74 -8.42 -8.00
CA SER A 285 1.64 -8.98 -6.99
C SER A 285 1.68 -8.14 -5.73
N CYS A 286 1.83 -8.80 -4.59
CA CYS A 286 2.19 -8.16 -3.33
C CYS A 286 3.41 -8.86 -2.70
N GLU A 287 3.89 -8.37 -1.55
CA GLU A 287 5.08 -8.91 -0.86
C GLU A 287 5.04 -10.41 -0.58
N SER A 288 3.86 -11.04 -0.61
CA SER A 288 3.69 -12.45 -0.20
C SER A 288 2.91 -13.32 -1.18
N ILE A 289 2.35 -12.75 -2.25
CA ILE A 289 1.44 -13.44 -3.18
C ILE A 289 1.65 -12.92 -4.60
N LEU A 290 1.64 -13.84 -5.57
CA LEU A 290 1.58 -13.53 -7.00
C LEU A 290 0.22 -13.96 -7.55
N TYR A 291 -0.53 -13.00 -8.12
CA TYR A 291 -1.83 -13.25 -8.73
C TYR A 291 -1.72 -13.36 -10.24
N TYR A 292 -2.32 -14.40 -10.81
CA TYR A 292 -2.39 -14.57 -12.26
C TYR A 292 -3.76 -15.07 -12.69
N GLN A 293 -4.20 -14.62 -13.85
CA GLN A 293 -5.47 -15.01 -14.45
C GLN A 293 -5.25 -16.16 -15.43
N VAL A 294 -6.15 -17.14 -15.40
CA VAL A 294 -6.21 -18.22 -16.39
C VAL A 294 -7.54 -18.13 -17.11
N VAL A 295 -7.46 -17.95 -18.43
CA VAL A 295 -8.61 -18.04 -19.33
C VAL A 295 -8.46 -19.28 -20.18
N ALA A 296 -9.43 -20.19 -20.12
CA ALA A 296 -9.44 -21.42 -20.89
C ALA A 296 -10.65 -21.43 -21.83
N THR A 297 -10.42 -21.77 -23.10
CA THR A 297 -11.45 -21.84 -24.14
C THR A 297 -11.41 -23.20 -24.81
N LEU A 298 -12.49 -23.96 -24.63
CA LEU A 298 -12.75 -25.20 -25.34
C LEU A 298 -13.27 -24.87 -26.74
N LEU A 299 -12.56 -25.36 -27.76
CA LEU A 299 -12.95 -25.15 -29.14
C LEU A 299 -14.10 -26.10 -29.53
N PRO A 300 -15.06 -25.62 -30.34
CA PRO A 300 -16.18 -26.42 -30.79
C PRO A 300 -15.73 -27.46 -31.81
N LEU A 301 -16.42 -28.59 -31.86
CA LEU A 301 -16.30 -29.53 -32.95
C LEU A 301 -17.02 -29.00 -34.19
N ASN A 302 -16.46 -29.28 -35.36
CA ASN A 302 -17.14 -29.02 -36.62
C ASN A 302 -18.34 -29.96 -36.78
N ILE A 303 -19.45 -29.41 -37.26
CA ILE A 303 -20.64 -30.19 -37.60
C ILE A 303 -20.27 -31.23 -38.66
N SER A 304 -20.70 -32.46 -38.43
CA SER A 304 -20.47 -33.59 -39.34
C SER A 304 -21.65 -34.56 -39.24
N ALA A 305 -21.67 -35.60 -40.07
CA ALA A 305 -22.75 -36.59 -40.05
C ALA A 305 -22.98 -37.23 -38.67
N ASP A 306 -21.94 -37.27 -37.83
CA ASP A 306 -21.97 -37.86 -36.48
C ASP A 306 -22.22 -36.83 -35.36
N ILE A 307 -22.29 -35.52 -35.68
CA ILE A 307 -22.35 -34.43 -34.70
C ILE A 307 -23.51 -33.50 -35.06
N SER A 308 -24.56 -33.54 -34.24
CA SER A 308 -25.73 -32.68 -34.39
C SER A 308 -25.39 -31.20 -34.17
N PHE A 309 -26.04 -30.33 -34.95
CA PHE A 309 -25.98 -28.86 -34.81
C PHE A 309 -26.40 -28.37 -33.41
N HIS A 310 -27.21 -29.15 -32.67
CA HIS A 310 -27.70 -28.79 -31.33
C HIS A 310 -26.89 -29.47 -30.21
N SER A 311 -25.72 -30.03 -30.51
CA SER A 311 -24.86 -30.62 -29.47
C SER A 311 -24.14 -29.52 -28.68
N GLN A 312 -23.99 -29.71 -27.37
CA GLN A 312 -23.11 -28.85 -26.55
C GLN A 312 -21.65 -28.88 -27.03
N GLU A 313 -21.25 -29.89 -27.80
CA GLU A 313 -19.89 -30.02 -28.34
C GLU A 313 -19.61 -29.12 -29.55
N THR A 314 -20.66 -28.57 -30.18
CA THR A 314 -20.52 -27.59 -31.27
C THR A 314 -20.51 -26.15 -30.77
N GLU A 315 -20.62 -25.94 -29.45
CA GLU A 315 -20.58 -24.63 -28.81
C GLU A 315 -19.18 -24.35 -28.22
N VAL A 316 -18.76 -23.08 -28.29
CA VAL A 316 -17.58 -22.59 -27.60
C VAL A 316 -17.87 -22.53 -26.10
N GLN A 317 -16.99 -23.08 -25.26
CA GLN A 317 -17.07 -22.91 -23.81
C GLN A 317 -15.83 -22.18 -23.32
N SER A 318 -16.02 -21.08 -22.58
CA SER A 318 -14.92 -20.30 -21.99
C SER A 318 -15.10 -20.13 -20.49
N ARG A 319 -13.98 -20.18 -19.75
CA ARG A 319 -13.90 -20.02 -18.29
C ARG A 319 -12.70 -19.15 -17.95
N SER A 320 -12.89 -18.20 -17.03
CA SER A 320 -11.86 -17.30 -16.54
C SER A 320 -11.80 -17.39 -15.02
N VAL A 321 -10.61 -17.60 -14.46
CA VAL A 321 -10.41 -17.73 -13.02
C VAL A 321 -9.14 -17.00 -12.62
N LEU A 322 -9.18 -16.37 -11.44
CA LEU A 322 -8.00 -15.81 -10.78
C LEU A 322 -7.34 -16.88 -9.89
N LEU A 323 -6.02 -17.00 -9.96
CA LEU A 323 -5.23 -17.89 -9.12
C LEU A 323 -4.24 -17.08 -8.29
N ALA A 324 -3.97 -17.55 -7.07
CA ALA A 324 -2.98 -16.97 -6.17
C ALA A 324 -1.85 -17.98 -5.88
N TYR A 325 -0.61 -17.56 -6.10
CA TYR A 325 0.59 -18.29 -5.72
C TYR A 325 1.20 -17.66 -4.46
N ASP A 326 1.17 -18.38 -3.34
CA ASP A 326 1.77 -17.93 -2.08
C ASP A 326 3.29 -18.13 -2.13
N LEU A 327 4.05 -17.06 -1.86
CA LEU A 327 5.52 -17.09 -1.90
C LEU A 327 6.16 -17.83 -0.71
N ARG A 328 5.35 -18.28 0.24
CA ARG A 328 5.79 -18.96 1.46
C ARG A 328 4.89 -20.16 1.70
N SER A 329 5.49 -21.34 1.84
CA SER A 329 4.75 -22.59 2.06
C SER A 329 4.24 -22.73 3.49
N ALA A 330 3.18 -23.53 3.67
CA ALA A 330 2.61 -23.80 5.00
C ALA A 330 3.65 -24.39 5.98
N LYS A 331 4.59 -25.20 5.49
CA LYS A 331 5.67 -25.79 6.29
C LYS A 331 6.65 -24.74 6.81
N GLN A 332 7.12 -23.83 5.94
CA GLN A 332 8.04 -22.76 6.33
C GLN A 332 7.44 -21.90 7.44
N PHE A 333 6.13 -21.63 7.38
CA PHE A 333 5.43 -20.91 8.45
C PHE A 333 5.32 -21.70 9.75
N HIS A 334 5.01 -23.01 9.66
CA HIS A 334 4.95 -23.86 10.84
C HIS A 334 6.30 -23.91 11.56
N ASP A 335 7.39 -24.09 10.81
CA ASP A 335 8.74 -24.15 11.36
C ASP A 335 9.14 -22.82 12.04
N GLU A 336 8.82 -21.67 11.42
CA GLU A 336 9.00 -20.34 12.03
C GLU A 336 8.21 -20.20 13.33
N PHE A 337 6.92 -20.58 13.33
CA PHE A 337 6.09 -20.54 14.53
C PHE A 337 6.67 -21.40 15.66
N VAL A 338 7.07 -22.63 15.35
CA VAL A 338 7.64 -23.55 16.36
C VAL A 338 8.91 -22.97 16.96
N TYR A 339 9.76 -22.35 16.15
CA TYR A 339 10.95 -21.64 16.62
C TYR A 339 10.57 -20.49 17.57
N MET A 340 9.70 -19.58 17.11
CA MET A 340 9.24 -18.41 17.87
C MET A 340 8.58 -18.80 19.19
N TRP A 341 7.75 -19.85 19.17
CA TRP A 341 7.08 -20.37 20.34
C TRP A 341 8.06 -20.94 21.37
N LYS A 342 9.02 -21.77 20.94
CA LYS A 342 10.04 -22.34 21.83
C LYS A 342 10.90 -21.26 22.46
N GLU A 343 11.32 -20.28 21.67
CA GLU A 343 12.09 -19.14 22.16
C GLU A 343 11.30 -18.34 23.20
N ALA A 344 10.02 -18.04 22.93
CA ALA A 344 9.15 -17.33 23.86
C ALA A 344 8.97 -18.08 25.19
N LYS A 345 8.76 -19.40 25.14
CA LYS A 345 8.65 -20.25 26.35
C LYS A 345 9.96 -20.31 27.14
N SER A 346 11.10 -20.38 26.46
CA SER A 346 12.42 -20.35 27.10
C SER A 346 12.65 -19.03 27.84
N LYS A 347 12.44 -17.88 27.18
CA LYS A 347 12.58 -16.55 27.80
C LYS A 347 11.65 -16.36 29.00
N MET A 348 10.42 -16.86 28.91
CA MET A 348 9.48 -16.86 30.04
C MET A 348 9.99 -17.67 31.23
N ALA A 349 10.55 -18.85 30.99
CA ALA A 349 11.09 -19.73 32.03
C ALA A 349 12.34 -19.14 32.70
N ASN A 350 13.18 -18.43 31.94
CA ASN A 350 14.41 -17.81 32.42
C ASN A 350 14.20 -16.42 33.08
N GLY A 351 12.96 -15.93 33.14
CA GLY A 351 12.66 -14.59 33.68
C GLY A 351 13.05 -13.43 32.75
N GLU A 352 13.36 -13.71 31.49
CA GLU A 352 13.82 -12.75 30.47
C GLU A 352 12.64 -12.10 29.72
N GLN A 353 11.53 -11.87 30.42
CA GLN A 353 10.26 -11.42 29.82
C GLN A 353 10.39 -10.07 29.10
N LYS A 354 11.33 -9.21 29.51
CA LYS A 354 11.61 -7.92 28.86
C LYS A 354 12.28 -8.03 27.48
N GLN A 355 12.77 -9.22 27.11
CA GLN A 355 13.44 -9.49 25.83
C GLN A 355 12.53 -10.19 24.81
N LEU A 356 11.25 -10.39 25.15
CA LEU A 356 10.26 -10.91 24.22
C LEU A 356 9.90 -9.84 23.20
N THR A 357 9.87 -10.21 21.92
CA THR A 357 9.28 -9.36 20.88
C THR A 357 7.76 -9.30 21.06
N ASP A 358 7.07 -8.35 20.42
CA ASP A 358 5.61 -8.25 20.45
C ASP A 358 4.92 -9.55 19.99
N GLU A 359 5.49 -10.21 18.99
CA GLU A 359 4.99 -11.47 18.44
C GLU A 359 5.20 -12.64 19.41
N GLN A 360 6.35 -12.66 20.10
CA GLN A 360 6.62 -13.62 21.15
C GLN A 360 5.73 -13.38 22.38
N LEU A 361 5.49 -12.13 22.77
CA LEU A 361 4.60 -11.75 23.87
C LEU A 361 3.16 -12.24 23.64
N LEU A 362 2.69 -12.09 22.40
CA LEU A 362 1.33 -12.50 22.01
C LEU A 362 1.08 -13.99 22.25
N ILE A 363 2.08 -14.82 21.97
CA ILE A 363 1.94 -16.28 22.06
C ILE A 363 2.46 -16.83 23.40
N ALA A 364 3.41 -16.15 24.04
CA ALA A 364 4.10 -16.62 25.26
C ALA A 364 3.16 -17.15 26.37
N ASN A 365 2.01 -16.51 26.56
CA ASN A 365 1.08 -16.83 27.65
C ASN A 365 0.01 -17.88 27.29
N ILE A 366 -0.11 -18.27 26.03
CA ILE A 366 -1.09 -19.26 25.58
C ILE A 366 -0.60 -20.65 26.00
N VAL A 367 -1.48 -21.50 26.54
CA VAL A 367 -1.08 -22.87 26.93
C VAL A 367 -1.13 -23.84 25.76
N ASN A 368 -2.18 -23.77 24.94
CA ASN A 368 -2.38 -24.69 23.82
C ASN A 368 -1.58 -24.25 22.59
N ILE A 369 -0.65 -25.10 22.13
CA ILE A 369 0.23 -24.80 21.00
C ILE A 369 -0.54 -24.54 19.69
N ASN A 370 -1.61 -25.30 19.41
CA ASN A 370 -2.40 -25.10 18.20
C ASN A 370 -3.17 -23.77 18.25
N THR A 371 -3.72 -23.40 19.42
CA THR A 371 -4.36 -22.08 19.61
C THR A 371 -3.36 -20.96 19.38
N ALA A 372 -2.14 -21.12 19.89
CA ALA A 372 -1.08 -20.14 19.66
C ALA A 372 -0.64 -20.03 18.21
N GLU A 373 -0.58 -21.14 17.50
CA GLU A 373 -0.28 -21.17 16.07
C GLU A 373 -1.36 -20.41 15.27
N PHE A 374 -2.64 -20.64 15.59
CA PHE A 374 -3.76 -19.90 15.01
C PHE A 374 -3.64 -18.38 15.28
N ILE A 375 -3.32 -17.99 16.52
CA ILE A 375 -3.15 -16.58 16.88
C ILE A 375 -1.97 -15.96 16.14
N TYR A 376 -0.81 -16.63 16.14
CA TYR A 376 0.40 -16.17 15.46
C TYR A 376 0.14 -15.97 13.98
N ARG A 377 -0.34 -17.02 13.30
CA ARG A 377 -0.62 -17.00 11.87
C ARG A 377 -1.67 -15.96 11.52
N GLY A 378 -2.76 -15.93 12.28
CA GLY A 378 -3.83 -14.95 12.12
C GLY A 378 -3.34 -13.51 12.27
N LYS A 379 -2.46 -13.24 13.25
CA LYS A 379 -1.92 -11.90 13.50
C LYS A 379 -0.93 -11.46 12.43
N VAL A 380 -0.07 -12.35 11.95
CA VAL A 380 0.85 -12.08 10.82
C VAL A 380 0.04 -11.70 9.58
N LEU A 381 -0.96 -12.51 9.22
CA LEU A 381 -1.84 -12.25 8.08
C LEU A 381 -2.63 -10.94 8.27
N TYR A 382 -3.14 -10.68 9.48
CA TYR A 382 -3.82 -9.42 9.81
C TYR A 382 -2.91 -8.20 9.60
N ARG A 383 -1.63 -8.26 10.02
CA ARG A 383 -0.65 -7.18 9.84
C ARG A 383 -0.31 -6.96 8.37
N GLN A 384 -0.25 -8.05 7.60
CA GLN A 384 -0.12 -8.03 6.14
C GLN A 384 -1.42 -7.60 5.44
N LYS A 385 -2.48 -7.26 6.20
CA LYS A 385 -3.80 -6.87 5.70
C LYS A 385 -4.50 -7.96 4.87
N ARG A 386 -4.04 -9.21 4.98
CA ARG A 386 -4.64 -10.43 4.40
C ARG A 386 -5.85 -10.86 5.23
N TYR A 387 -6.84 -9.97 5.37
CA TYR A 387 -7.94 -10.10 6.32
C TYR A 387 -8.78 -11.36 6.09
N TYR A 388 -8.98 -11.77 4.83
CA TYR A 388 -9.71 -12.99 4.52
C TYR A 388 -9.06 -14.24 5.12
N GLU A 389 -7.75 -14.40 4.90
CA GLU A 389 -7.03 -15.56 5.43
C GLU A 389 -6.89 -15.46 6.94
N ALA A 390 -6.59 -14.25 7.43
CA ALA A 390 -6.47 -13.98 8.87
C ALA A 390 -7.73 -14.43 9.61
N VAL A 391 -8.93 -14.15 9.06
CA VAL A 391 -10.22 -14.54 9.65
C VAL A 391 -10.29 -16.03 9.95
N SER A 392 -9.86 -16.90 9.05
CA SER A 392 -9.97 -18.35 9.27
C SER A 392 -9.14 -18.80 10.48
N TYR A 393 -7.89 -18.33 10.58
CA TYR A 393 -7.03 -18.63 11.71
C TYR A 393 -7.54 -17.97 13.00
N LEU A 394 -7.93 -16.70 12.94
CA LEU A 394 -8.39 -15.94 14.10
C LEU A 394 -9.75 -16.44 14.64
N GLU A 395 -10.69 -16.85 13.79
CA GLU A 395 -11.95 -17.47 14.23
C GLU A 395 -11.68 -18.83 14.91
N ASN A 396 -10.73 -19.62 14.40
CA ASN A 396 -10.34 -20.88 15.04
C ASN A 396 -9.71 -20.64 16.42
N ALA A 397 -8.86 -19.62 16.54
CA ALA A 397 -8.34 -19.18 17.83
C ALA A 397 -9.46 -18.72 18.77
N TYR A 398 -10.36 -17.86 18.28
CA TYR A 398 -11.51 -17.36 19.04
C TYR A 398 -12.37 -18.50 19.56
N LYS A 399 -12.81 -19.43 18.70
CA LYS A 399 -13.67 -20.56 19.08
C LYS A 399 -13.03 -21.40 20.19
N ARG A 400 -11.72 -21.66 20.11
CA ARG A 400 -10.97 -22.39 21.13
C ARG A 400 -10.90 -21.63 22.46
N LEU A 401 -10.55 -20.34 22.42
CA LEU A 401 -10.48 -19.51 23.62
C LEU A 401 -11.85 -19.30 24.27
N GLN A 402 -12.91 -19.16 23.46
CA GLN A 402 -14.29 -19.00 23.92
C GLN A 402 -14.77 -20.24 24.69
N LEU A 403 -14.52 -21.44 24.17
CA LEU A 403 -14.90 -22.70 24.83
C LEU A 403 -14.29 -22.84 26.22
N ASP A 404 -13.06 -22.36 26.41
CA ASP A 404 -12.33 -22.44 27.67
C ASP A 404 -12.30 -21.12 28.44
N PHE A 405 -13.14 -20.13 28.09
CA PHE A 405 -13.03 -18.75 28.60
C PHE A 405 -12.97 -18.67 30.13
N HIS A 406 -13.78 -19.46 30.83
CA HIS A 406 -13.82 -19.51 32.29
C HIS A 406 -12.53 -20.05 32.93
N LYS A 407 -11.75 -20.85 32.19
CA LYS A 407 -10.48 -21.43 32.63
C LYS A 407 -9.27 -20.55 32.29
N LEU A 408 -9.43 -19.56 31.41
CA LEU A 408 -8.36 -18.66 30.99
C LEU A 408 -7.86 -17.81 32.15
N LYS A 409 -6.53 -17.67 32.26
CA LYS A 409 -5.87 -16.73 33.18
C LYS A 409 -6.03 -15.28 32.69
N LYS A 410 -5.73 -14.29 33.54
CA LYS A 410 -5.87 -12.85 33.23
C LYS A 410 -5.29 -12.49 31.84
N ARG A 411 -4.02 -12.83 31.58
CA ARG A 411 -3.36 -12.54 30.30
C ARG A 411 -3.99 -13.26 29.10
N GLU A 412 -4.46 -14.49 29.28
CA GLU A 412 -5.14 -15.22 28.20
C GLU A 412 -6.52 -14.63 27.89
N ARG A 413 -7.20 -14.04 28.90
CA ARG A 413 -8.45 -13.28 28.68
C ARG A 413 -8.19 -11.97 27.94
N GLU A 414 -7.11 -11.28 28.25
CA GLU A 414 -6.66 -10.10 27.47
C GLU A 414 -6.46 -10.50 26.00
N THR A 415 -5.74 -11.60 25.75
CA THR A 415 -5.57 -12.13 24.38
C THR A 415 -6.89 -12.54 23.72
N PHE A 416 -7.87 -13.06 24.47
CA PHE A 416 -9.20 -13.35 23.92
C PHE A 416 -9.89 -12.09 23.39
N PHE A 417 -9.81 -10.98 24.11
CA PHE A 417 -10.37 -9.70 23.64
C PHE A 417 -9.60 -9.17 22.43
N ASP A 418 -8.27 -9.30 22.42
CA ASP A 418 -7.46 -8.92 21.25
C ASP A 418 -7.82 -9.74 20.01
N VAL A 419 -7.96 -11.06 20.15
CA VAL A 419 -8.39 -11.96 19.06
C VAL A 419 -9.79 -11.59 18.59
N SER A 420 -10.73 -11.31 19.51
CA SER A 420 -12.08 -10.86 19.16
C SER A 420 -12.04 -9.56 18.34
N PHE A 421 -11.24 -8.59 18.78
CA PHE A 421 -11.03 -7.36 18.03
C PHE A 421 -10.48 -7.64 16.62
N TRP A 422 -9.47 -8.50 16.46
CA TRP A 422 -8.90 -8.78 15.13
C TRP A 422 -9.88 -9.51 14.22
N VAL A 423 -10.63 -10.48 14.72
CA VAL A 423 -11.69 -11.15 13.94
C VAL A 423 -12.72 -10.11 13.47
N GLY A 424 -13.20 -9.28 14.41
CA GLY A 424 -14.17 -8.23 14.13
C GLY A 424 -13.68 -7.20 13.12
N PHE A 425 -12.43 -6.75 13.26
CA PHE A 425 -11.78 -5.85 12.32
C PHE A 425 -11.72 -6.46 10.92
N CYS A 426 -11.30 -7.73 10.81
CA CYS A 426 -11.21 -8.37 9.51
C CYS A 426 -12.59 -8.48 8.84
N TYR A 427 -13.65 -8.84 9.58
CA TYR A 427 -15.01 -8.84 9.02
C TYR A 427 -15.47 -7.44 8.60
N ASN A 428 -15.12 -6.40 9.36
CA ASN A 428 -15.45 -5.02 9.01
C ASN A 428 -14.74 -4.59 7.72
N ALA A 429 -13.46 -4.96 7.56
CA ALA A 429 -12.68 -4.72 6.34
C ALA A 429 -13.20 -5.50 5.13
N LEU A 430 -13.85 -6.65 5.36
CA LEU A 430 -14.53 -7.46 4.33
C LEU A 430 -16.00 -7.05 4.13
N HIS A 431 -16.44 -5.92 4.68
CA HIS A 431 -17.82 -5.42 4.62
C HIS A 431 -18.90 -6.36 5.18
N GLN A 432 -18.52 -7.36 5.98
CA GLN A 432 -19.44 -8.26 6.69
C GLN A 432 -19.82 -7.65 8.04
N TYR A 433 -20.49 -6.50 8.02
CA TYR A 433 -20.68 -5.66 9.21
C TYR A 433 -21.47 -6.35 10.33
N GLU A 434 -22.46 -7.19 10.03
CA GLU A 434 -23.22 -7.92 11.06
C GLU A 434 -22.34 -8.90 11.84
N ARG A 435 -21.45 -9.62 11.12
CA ARG A 435 -20.47 -10.51 11.75
C ARG A 435 -19.41 -9.73 12.49
N ALA A 436 -18.92 -8.64 11.91
CA ALA A 436 -17.98 -7.75 12.56
C ALA A 436 -18.52 -7.22 13.89
N HIS A 437 -19.79 -6.78 13.90
CA HIS A 437 -20.50 -6.29 15.08
C HIS A 437 -20.49 -7.30 16.23
N TYR A 438 -20.73 -8.59 15.95
CA TYR A 438 -20.70 -9.64 16.96
C TYR A 438 -19.38 -9.67 17.75
N TYR A 439 -18.26 -9.59 17.04
CA TYR A 439 -16.92 -9.65 17.67
C TYR A 439 -16.47 -8.29 18.22
N LEU A 440 -16.80 -7.19 17.55
CA LEU A 440 -16.40 -5.84 17.97
C LEU A 440 -17.21 -5.31 19.16
N ALA A 441 -18.35 -5.92 19.51
CA ALA A 441 -19.14 -5.50 20.66
C ALA A 441 -18.34 -5.47 21.98
N TYR A 442 -17.32 -6.32 22.12
CA TYR A 442 -16.42 -6.29 23.29
C TYR A 442 -15.54 -5.02 23.36
N CYS A 443 -15.38 -4.30 22.25
CA CYS A 443 -14.55 -3.10 22.15
C CYS A 443 -15.28 -1.82 22.58
N ALA A 444 -16.60 -1.87 22.81
CA ALA A 444 -17.43 -0.69 23.10
C ALA A 444 -16.94 0.12 24.30
N GLN A 445 -16.35 -0.54 25.29
CA GLN A 445 -15.82 0.07 26.52
C GLN A 445 -14.31 -0.10 26.64
N SER A 446 -13.61 -0.28 25.52
CA SER A 446 -12.15 -0.39 25.53
C SER A 446 -11.49 0.92 25.97
N ASN A 447 -10.23 0.83 26.39
CA ASN A 447 -9.36 2.00 26.57
C ASN A 447 -8.54 2.30 25.29
N SER A 448 -8.61 1.43 24.28
CA SER A 448 -7.95 1.66 23.00
C SER A 448 -8.84 2.46 22.05
N ILE A 449 -8.38 3.65 21.68
CA ILE A 449 -9.03 4.52 20.68
C ILE A 449 -9.26 3.76 19.38
N GLU A 450 -8.27 3.04 18.87
CA GLU A 450 -8.37 2.25 17.63
C GLU A 450 -9.53 1.24 17.66
N GLN A 451 -9.71 0.57 18.80
CA GLN A 451 -10.77 -0.42 18.98
C GLN A 451 -12.15 0.25 19.00
N ILE A 452 -12.27 1.41 19.66
CA ILE A 452 -13.51 2.19 19.70
C ILE A 452 -13.84 2.74 18.30
N GLU A 453 -12.87 3.35 17.61
CA GLU A 453 -13.06 3.87 16.25
C GLU A 453 -13.51 2.77 15.28
N THR A 454 -12.91 1.59 15.37
CA THR A 454 -13.29 0.44 14.55
C THR A 454 -14.74 0.01 14.81
N TYR A 455 -15.14 -0.04 16.08
CA TYR A 455 -16.52 -0.39 16.45
C TYR A 455 -17.53 0.66 15.99
N VAL A 456 -17.24 1.96 16.19
CA VAL A 456 -18.09 3.06 15.71
C VAL A 456 -18.22 3.03 14.19
N ASN A 457 -17.12 2.83 13.46
CA ASN A 457 -17.15 2.69 12.00
C ASN A 457 -18.03 1.51 11.57
N CYS A 458 -17.93 0.36 12.24
CA CYS A 458 -18.76 -0.79 11.96
C CYS A 458 -20.26 -0.46 12.10
N LEU A 459 -20.65 0.19 13.20
CA LEU A 459 -22.05 0.59 13.45
C LEU A 459 -22.56 1.59 12.40
N VAL A 460 -21.78 2.63 12.08
CA VAL A 460 -22.12 3.65 11.06
C VAL A 460 -22.28 3.00 9.68
N ASN A 461 -21.35 2.13 9.30
CA ASN A 461 -21.36 1.45 8.01
C ASN A 461 -22.55 0.50 7.88
N MET A 462 -22.94 -0.18 8.96
CA MET A 462 -24.15 -0.99 9.03
C MET A 462 -25.44 -0.15 9.05
N GLY A 463 -25.36 1.13 9.43
CA GLY A 463 -26.53 1.99 9.64
C GLY A 463 -27.28 1.64 10.93
N ASP A 464 -26.57 1.14 11.93
CA ASP A 464 -27.18 0.68 13.18
C ASP A 464 -27.57 1.86 14.09
N PHE A 465 -28.79 1.83 14.63
CA PHE A 465 -29.32 2.91 15.47
C PHE A 465 -28.51 3.13 16.76
N ARG A 466 -27.80 2.11 17.25
CA ARG A 466 -26.94 2.20 18.45
C ARG A 466 -25.74 3.13 18.25
N THR A 467 -25.44 3.51 17.01
CA THR A 467 -24.38 4.48 16.67
C THR A 467 -24.47 5.75 17.50
N PHE A 468 -25.65 6.36 17.62
CA PHE A 468 -25.82 7.62 18.34
C PHE A 468 -25.54 7.49 19.84
N MET A 469 -26.03 6.40 20.44
CA MET A 469 -25.78 6.08 21.85
C MET A 469 -24.29 5.90 22.10
N GLN A 470 -23.61 5.10 21.28
CA GLN A 470 -22.17 4.87 21.44
C GLN A 470 -21.33 6.12 21.23
N ILE A 471 -21.61 6.91 20.20
CA ILE A 471 -20.90 8.18 20.00
C ILE A 471 -21.13 9.14 21.17
N GLY A 472 -22.36 9.23 21.68
CA GLY A 472 -22.69 10.07 22.83
C GLY A 472 -21.94 9.65 24.09
N GLU A 473 -21.91 8.35 24.41
CA GLU A 473 -21.14 7.80 25.54
C GLU A 473 -19.66 8.18 25.47
N GLN A 474 -19.03 8.05 24.31
CA GLN A 474 -17.60 8.37 24.15
C GLN A 474 -17.30 9.87 24.18
N ILE A 475 -18.20 10.71 23.65
CA ILE A 475 -18.08 12.17 23.77
C ILE A 475 -18.18 12.60 25.24
N ASN A 476 -19.15 12.06 25.99
CA ASN A 476 -19.30 12.38 27.40
C ASN A 476 -18.05 11.98 28.19
N ARG A 477 -17.51 10.77 27.93
CA ARG A 477 -16.26 10.30 28.53
C ARG A 477 -15.08 11.22 28.21
N TYR A 478 -14.99 11.74 26.98
CA TYR A 478 -13.97 12.72 26.60
C TYR A 478 -14.08 14.00 27.45
N VAL A 479 -15.29 14.56 27.56
CA VAL A 479 -15.56 15.79 28.29
C VAL A 479 -15.33 15.63 29.79
N GLU A 480 -15.71 14.49 30.37
CA GLU A 480 -15.42 14.17 31.78
C GLU A 480 -13.91 14.17 32.05
N ILE A 481 -13.12 13.50 31.19
CA ILE A 481 -11.67 13.46 31.33
C ILE A 481 -11.04 14.83 31.09
N GLU A 482 -11.55 15.63 30.15
CA GLU A 482 -11.08 16.98 29.88
C GLU A 482 -11.30 17.92 31.07
N ASN A 483 -12.45 17.83 31.73
CA ASN A 483 -12.79 18.68 32.87
C ASN A 483 -12.02 18.31 34.16
N ASP A 484 -11.59 17.07 34.31
CA ASP A 484 -10.87 16.58 35.50
C ASP A 484 -9.34 16.84 35.46
N TYR A 485 -8.79 17.27 34.31
CA TYR A 485 -7.35 17.52 34.13
C TYR A 485 -7.04 19.03 34.23
N GLU A 486 -6.79 19.53 35.44
CA GLU A 486 -6.46 20.95 35.66
C GLU A 486 -5.00 21.32 35.29
N GLU A 487 -4.07 20.37 35.13
CA GLU A 487 -2.68 20.65 34.69
C GLU A 487 -2.11 19.52 33.81
N GLY A 488 -2.24 19.60 32.48
CA GLY A 488 -1.61 18.69 31.51
C GLY A 488 -2.26 18.66 30.11
N GLU A 489 -1.63 17.99 29.14
CA GLU A 489 -2.27 17.64 27.86
C GLU A 489 -3.32 16.54 28.09
N ASN A 490 -4.52 16.72 27.52
CA ASN A 490 -5.59 15.71 27.60
C ASN A 490 -5.08 14.35 27.06
N PRO A 491 -5.20 13.25 27.83
CA PRO A 491 -4.73 11.94 27.37
C PRO A 491 -5.52 11.40 26.16
N ILE A 492 -6.69 11.96 25.86
CA ILE A 492 -7.47 11.66 24.66
C ILE A 492 -7.23 12.78 23.63
N PRO A 493 -6.70 12.46 22.44
CA PRO A 493 -6.46 13.46 21.40
C PRO A 493 -7.75 14.10 20.88
N GLN A 494 -7.71 15.40 20.60
CA GLN A 494 -8.79 16.15 19.93
C GLN A 494 -9.19 15.51 18.58
N SER A 495 -8.27 14.82 17.90
CA SER A 495 -8.55 14.09 16.66
C SER A 495 -9.61 13.00 16.83
N PHE A 496 -9.66 12.36 18.01
CA PHE A 496 -10.67 11.34 18.32
C PHE A 496 -12.06 11.95 18.50
N LEU A 497 -12.16 13.10 19.18
CA LEU A 497 -13.42 13.84 19.27
C LEU A 497 -13.91 14.28 17.87
N ASN A 498 -13.00 14.78 17.04
CA ASN A 498 -13.30 15.13 15.64
C ASN A 498 -13.80 13.91 14.85
N PHE A 499 -13.18 12.75 15.01
CA PHE A 499 -13.64 11.50 14.41
C PHE A 499 -15.09 11.17 14.81
N LEU A 500 -15.41 11.20 16.11
CA LEU A 500 -16.74 10.89 16.63
C LEU A 500 -17.80 11.84 16.06
N GLN A 501 -17.52 13.14 16.03
CA GLN A 501 -18.44 14.15 15.46
C GLN A 501 -18.70 13.93 13.97
N ARG A 502 -17.65 13.66 13.18
CA ARG A 502 -17.78 13.33 11.76
C ARG A 502 -18.64 12.09 11.53
N ARG A 503 -18.47 11.05 12.36
CA ARG A 503 -19.25 9.81 12.29
C ARG A 503 -20.71 10.01 12.69
N LYS A 504 -21.00 10.90 13.65
CA LYS A 504 -22.37 11.32 13.96
C LYS A 504 -23.04 11.95 12.75
N VAL A 505 -22.37 12.91 12.10
CA VAL A 505 -22.86 13.57 10.88
C VAL A 505 -23.13 12.56 9.78
N TYR A 506 -22.20 11.63 9.51
CA TYR A 506 -22.42 10.58 8.52
C TYR A 506 -23.68 9.75 8.80
N MET A 507 -23.92 9.40 10.06
CA MET A 507 -25.10 8.65 10.44
C MET A 507 -26.38 9.47 10.26
N LEU A 508 -26.40 10.76 10.67
CA LEU A 508 -27.55 11.66 10.48
C LEU A 508 -27.91 11.82 9.00
N ILE A 509 -26.91 11.99 8.12
CA ILE A 509 -27.12 12.09 6.67
C ILE A 509 -27.69 10.76 6.14
N LYS A 510 -27.12 9.63 6.56
CA LYS A 510 -27.54 8.29 6.12
C LYS A 510 -28.98 7.96 6.55
N THR A 511 -29.42 8.43 7.71
CA THR A 511 -30.81 8.29 8.20
C THR A 511 -31.74 9.40 7.72
N MET A 512 -31.29 10.28 6.82
CA MET A 512 -32.05 11.41 6.27
C MET A 512 -32.51 12.46 7.31
N GLN A 513 -31.81 12.55 8.45
CA GLN A 513 -32.00 13.60 9.46
C GLN A 513 -31.18 14.85 9.08
N LEU A 514 -31.52 15.44 7.93
CA LEU A 514 -30.70 16.47 7.28
C LEU A 514 -30.64 17.78 8.07
N ASP A 515 -31.72 18.17 8.75
CA ASP A 515 -31.75 19.41 9.54
C ASP A 515 -30.78 19.31 10.74
N GLU A 516 -30.81 18.21 11.50
CA GLU A 516 -29.88 17.98 12.62
C GLU A 516 -28.42 17.85 12.12
N ALA A 517 -28.22 17.26 10.94
CA ALA A 517 -26.89 17.18 10.33
C ALA A 517 -26.33 18.57 9.99
N GLU A 518 -27.14 19.46 9.40
CA GLU A 518 -26.75 20.84 9.08
C GLU A 518 -26.40 21.63 10.36
N ASP A 519 -27.21 21.52 11.41
CA ASP A 519 -26.95 22.17 12.70
C ASP A 519 -25.61 21.72 13.30
N HIS A 520 -25.33 20.41 13.30
CA HIS A 520 -24.05 19.87 13.75
C HIS A 520 -22.88 20.35 12.89
N LEU A 521 -23.06 20.40 11.58
CA LEU A 521 -22.05 20.84 10.63
C LEU A 521 -21.71 22.33 10.76
N HIS A 522 -22.68 23.19 11.03
CA HIS A 522 -22.44 24.61 11.29
C HIS A 522 -21.59 24.82 12.55
N ASN A 523 -21.83 24.06 13.61
CA ASN A 523 -20.99 24.09 14.80
C ASN A 523 -19.55 23.65 14.50
N MET A 524 -19.37 22.64 13.63
CA MET A 524 -18.06 22.14 13.22
C MET A 524 -17.23 23.13 12.38
N LEU A 525 -17.84 24.18 11.81
CA LEU A 525 -17.11 25.23 11.05
C LEU A 525 -16.20 26.08 11.93
N HIS A 526 -16.47 26.14 13.24
CA HIS A 526 -15.66 26.87 14.21
C HIS A 526 -14.35 26.15 14.57
N THR A 527 -14.21 24.88 14.17
CA THR A 527 -13.00 24.06 14.41
C THR A 527 -12.19 23.94 13.12
N PRO A 528 -10.95 24.49 13.05
CA PRO A 528 -10.15 24.51 11.83
C PRO A 528 -9.99 23.13 11.17
N GLU A 529 -9.76 22.08 11.95
CA GLU A 529 -9.54 20.72 11.43
C GLU A 529 -10.79 20.10 10.79
N ASN A 530 -11.99 20.60 11.12
CA ASN A 530 -13.26 20.08 10.60
C ASN A 530 -13.86 20.94 9.48
N LYS A 531 -13.31 22.13 9.22
CA LYS A 531 -13.91 23.12 8.32
C LYS A 531 -14.13 22.57 6.90
N GLU A 532 -13.12 21.94 6.31
CA GLU A 532 -13.21 21.38 4.95
C GLU A 532 -14.24 20.26 4.87
N PHE A 533 -14.19 19.32 5.82
CA PHE A 533 -15.20 18.26 5.96
C PHE A 533 -16.61 18.86 6.05
N ALA A 534 -16.79 19.87 6.89
CA ALA A 534 -18.10 20.44 7.14
C ALA A 534 -18.68 21.13 5.90
N LEU A 535 -17.86 21.92 5.19
CA LEU A 535 -18.25 22.56 3.92
C LEU A 535 -18.62 21.51 2.86
N SER A 536 -17.83 20.43 2.74
CA SER A 536 -18.11 19.34 1.82
C SER A 536 -19.45 18.65 2.10
N GLN A 537 -19.73 18.33 3.38
CA GLN A 537 -20.97 17.66 3.75
C GLN A 537 -22.19 18.58 3.65
N LEU A 538 -22.07 19.88 3.94
CA LEU A 538 -23.16 20.86 3.72
C LEU A 538 -23.53 20.93 2.23
N ALA A 539 -22.55 20.96 1.34
CA ALA A 539 -22.79 20.90 -0.10
C ALA A 539 -23.46 19.58 -0.52
N HIS A 540 -23.07 18.46 0.08
CA HIS A 540 -23.70 17.17 -0.18
C HIS A 540 -25.18 17.15 0.26
N ILE A 541 -25.50 17.71 1.43
CA ILE A 541 -26.88 17.82 1.92
C ILE A 541 -27.74 18.67 0.97
N GLN A 542 -27.21 19.79 0.47
CA GLN A 542 -27.91 20.61 -0.54
C GLN A 542 -28.29 19.79 -1.77
N GLN A 543 -27.36 19.00 -2.31
CA GLN A 543 -27.63 18.10 -3.44
C GLN A 543 -28.68 17.02 -3.11
N LEU A 544 -28.65 16.46 -1.90
CA LEU A 544 -29.65 15.48 -1.46
C LEU A 544 -31.07 16.10 -1.40
N ARG A 545 -31.19 17.32 -0.89
CA ARG A 545 -32.46 18.06 -0.83
C ARG A 545 -32.98 18.42 -2.23
N GLU A 546 -32.10 18.80 -3.16
CA GLU A 546 -32.46 19.04 -4.56
C GLU A 546 -33.02 17.77 -5.23
N LYS A 547 -32.33 16.63 -5.06
CA LYS A 547 -32.81 15.33 -5.55
C LYS A 547 -34.15 14.91 -4.94
N GLN A 548 -34.40 15.22 -3.66
CA GLN A 548 -35.71 14.99 -3.04
C GLN A 548 -36.81 15.83 -3.71
N LYS A 549 -36.56 17.13 -3.91
CA LYS A 549 -37.49 18.04 -4.59
C LYS A 549 -37.81 17.60 -6.01
N GLU A 550 -36.82 17.10 -6.75
CA GLU A 550 -37.03 16.56 -8.11
C GLU A 550 -37.88 15.29 -8.11
N LYS A 551 -37.63 14.36 -7.18
CA LYS A 551 -38.44 13.13 -7.01
C LYS A 551 -39.89 13.44 -6.62
N GLU A 552 -40.10 14.42 -5.75
CA GLU A 552 -41.44 14.87 -5.34
C GLU A 552 -42.20 15.52 -6.50
N LYS A 553 -41.52 16.34 -7.32
CA LYS A 553 -42.11 16.92 -8.55
C LYS A 553 -42.43 15.87 -9.61
N GLY A 554 -41.58 14.85 -9.77
CA GLY A 554 -41.83 13.73 -10.68
C GLY A 554 -43.06 12.90 -10.28
N ARG A 555 -43.22 12.59 -8.98
CA ARG A 555 -44.41 11.88 -8.45
C ARG A 555 -45.70 12.70 -8.54
N ALA A 556 -45.62 14.03 -8.43
CA ALA A 556 -46.78 14.90 -8.60
C ALA A 556 -47.26 14.97 -10.08
N GLY A 557 -46.37 14.72 -11.04
CA GLY A 557 -46.69 14.68 -12.48
C GLY A 557 -47.39 13.40 -12.95
N GLU A 558 -47.20 12.26 -12.27
CA GLU A 558 -47.84 10.98 -12.63
C GLU A 558 -49.23 10.78 -12.02
N ASN A 559 -49.59 11.54 -10.98
CA ASN A 559 -50.86 11.39 -10.25
C ASN A 559 -51.97 12.36 -10.69
N THR A 560 -51.88 12.98 -11.88
CA THR A 560 -53.04 13.67 -12.48
C THR A 560 -53.85 12.64 -13.29
N PRO A 561 -55.08 12.26 -12.86
CA PRO A 561 -55.93 11.43 -13.70
C PRO A 561 -56.31 12.26 -14.92
N LYS A 562 -55.98 11.77 -16.12
CA LYS A 562 -56.60 12.26 -17.34
C LYS A 562 -58.08 11.88 -17.26
N ILE A 563 -58.92 12.87 -16.96
CA ILE A 563 -60.36 12.77 -17.16
C ILE A 563 -60.56 12.84 -18.67
N GLU A 564 -61.04 11.74 -19.27
CA GLU A 564 -61.54 11.70 -20.65
C GLU A 564 -62.82 12.52 -20.82
#